data_AF-H4GL03-F1
#
_entry.id   AF-H4GL03-F1
#
_cell.length_a   1.000
_cell.length_b   1.000
_cell.length_c   1.000
_cell.angle_alpha   90.00
_cell.angle_beta   90.00
_cell.angle_gamma   90.00
#
_symmetry.space_group_name_H-M   'P 1'
#
loop_
_entity.id
_entity.type
_entity.pdbx_description
1 polymer ?
#
loop_
_entity_poly.entity_id
_entity_poly.type
_entity_poly.pdbx_seq_one_letter_code
_entity_poly.pdbx_strand_id
1 'polypeptide(L)'
;MSSETAIFAGGCFWCMVKPFDTYPGIQKVEAGYTGGHVQDPTYEQVKHGGTGHTEAVRITFDPEVVSYDQLVDLYWQQTDPTDAFGQFQDRGDNYRPVIFVKDAYQDQVARASRTRLAQSGRFTEPIVTQIEPAQPFYLAEDYHQAFYKKNPARWREEEGARQEFISQHWNNSEE
;
A
#
# COMPACT_ATOMS: atom_id res chain seq x y z
N MET A 1 15.81 14.56 13.95
CA MET A 1 14.63 14.35 13.10
C MET A 1 13.97 13.09 13.63
N SER A 2 12.71 13.20 14.07
CA SER A 2 11.94 12.02 14.44
C SER A 2 11.63 11.22 13.17
N SER A 3 11.49 9.90 13.30
CA SER A 3 11.28 9.03 12.15
C SER A 3 10.36 7.89 12.58
N GLU A 4 9.28 7.72 11.82
CA GLU A 4 8.33 6.64 12.00
C GLU A 4 8.17 5.83 10.71
N THR A 5 7.67 4.60 10.85
CA THR A 5 7.42 3.71 9.73
C THR A 5 5.94 3.35 9.61
N ALA A 6 5.47 3.23 8.37
CA ALA A 6 4.18 2.67 7.99
C ALA A 6 4.39 1.55 6.96
N ILE A 7 3.58 0.50 7.00
CA ILE A 7 3.67 -0.61 6.04
C ILE A 7 2.29 -0.84 5.42
N PHE A 8 2.23 -0.80 4.09
CA PHE A 8 1.00 -0.97 3.33
C PHE A 8 1.15 -1.97 2.20
N ALA A 9 0.18 -2.86 2.03
CA ALA A 9 0.02 -3.79 0.91
C ALA A 9 -1.24 -3.44 0.12
N GLY A 10 -1.14 -3.49 -1.21
CA GLY A 10 -2.14 -2.86 -2.08
C GLY A 10 -1.91 -3.11 -3.57
N GLY A 11 -1.57 -4.35 -3.94
CA GLY A 11 -1.24 -4.73 -5.31
C GLY A 11 0.25 -4.55 -5.62
N CYS A 12 0.58 -4.39 -6.91
CA CYS A 12 1.95 -4.17 -7.33
C CYS A 12 2.61 -3.03 -6.57
N PHE A 13 3.69 -3.34 -5.84
CA PHE A 13 4.42 -2.34 -5.06
C PHE A 13 5.05 -1.22 -5.89
N TRP A 14 5.24 -1.40 -7.21
CA TRP A 14 5.84 -0.39 -8.09
C TRP A 14 4.91 0.81 -8.27
N CYS A 15 3.62 0.53 -8.35
CA CYS A 15 2.56 1.52 -8.40
C CYS A 15 2.42 2.25 -7.07
N MET A 16 2.51 1.50 -5.96
CA MET A 16 2.39 2.04 -4.60
C MET A 16 3.53 2.98 -4.21
N VAL A 17 4.77 2.82 -4.72
CA VAL A 17 5.92 3.64 -4.27
C VAL A 17 5.79 5.12 -4.62
N LYS A 18 5.43 5.44 -5.86
CA LYS A 18 5.51 6.82 -6.38
C LYS A 18 4.63 7.82 -5.61
N PRO A 19 3.35 7.54 -5.29
CA PRO A 19 2.49 8.45 -4.54
C PRO A 19 3.10 8.90 -3.20
N PHE A 20 3.75 7.98 -2.48
CA PHE A 20 4.41 8.29 -1.22
C PHE A 20 5.77 8.95 -1.41
N ASP A 21 6.59 8.50 -2.37
CA ASP A 21 7.97 9.03 -2.54
C ASP A 21 8.02 10.53 -2.86
N THR A 22 6.94 11.09 -3.41
CA THR A 22 6.83 12.53 -3.69
C THR A 22 6.08 13.32 -2.61
N TYR A 23 5.58 12.67 -1.57
CA TYR A 23 4.75 13.31 -0.55
C TYR A 23 5.63 14.05 0.48
N PRO A 24 5.32 15.33 0.82
CA PRO A 24 6.09 16.08 1.80
C PRO A 24 6.19 15.35 3.15
N GLY A 25 7.39 15.26 3.71
CA GLY A 25 7.64 14.57 4.98
C GLY A 25 8.03 13.09 4.84
N ILE A 26 7.95 12.52 3.64
CA ILE A 26 8.47 11.17 3.38
C ILE A 26 9.99 11.21 3.24
N GLN A 27 10.67 10.36 4.01
CA GLN A 27 12.13 10.23 4.06
C GLN A 27 12.61 9.08 3.16
N LYS A 28 11.86 7.98 3.09
CA LYS A 28 12.21 6.79 2.30
C LYS A 28 10.97 5.95 1.99
N VAL A 29 10.91 5.34 0.81
CA VAL A 29 9.93 4.30 0.48
C VAL A 29 10.67 3.09 -0.06
N GLU A 30 10.40 1.92 0.52
CA GLU A 30 11.06 0.66 0.20
C GLU A 30 10.02 -0.39 -0.21
N ALA A 31 10.25 -1.04 -1.34
CA ALA A 31 9.44 -2.18 -1.80
C ALA A 31 9.90 -3.47 -1.11
N GLY A 32 8.97 -4.35 -0.75
CA GLY A 32 9.30 -5.60 -0.07
C GLY A 32 8.13 -6.55 0.09
N TYR A 33 8.36 -7.58 0.92
CA TYR A 33 7.46 -8.68 1.17
C TYR A 33 7.21 -8.82 2.68
N THR A 34 5.96 -9.01 3.07
CA THR A 34 5.59 -9.23 4.48
C THR A 34 4.26 -10.00 4.61
N GLY A 35 3.91 -10.37 5.84
CA GLY A 35 2.65 -11.08 6.14
C GLY A 35 2.69 -12.60 5.86
N GLY A 36 3.80 -13.12 5.35
CA GLY A 36 4.03 -14.54 5.11
C GLY A 36 4.88 -15.23 6.17
N HIS A 37 5.18 -16.50 5.91
CA HIS A 37 5.87 -17.39 6.85
C HIS A 37 7.26 -17.86 6.35
N VAL A 38 7.57 -17.66 5.06
CA VAL A 38 8.89 -18.00 4.51
C VAL A 38 9.89 -16.92 4.86
N GLN A 39 11.03 -17.29 5.43
CA GLN A 39 12.10 -16.36 5.74
C GLN A 39 12.89 -15.98 4.47
N ASP A 40 13.27 -14.70 4.36
CA ASP A 40 14.10 -14.16 3.27
C ASP A 40 13.60 -14.59 1.86
N PRO A 41 12.30 -14.36 1.54
CA PRO A 41 11.72 -14.80 0.29
C PRO A 41 12.28 -14.03 -0.91
N THR A 42 12.42 -14.69 -2.05
CA THR A 42 12.71 -14.03 -3.33
C THR A 42 11.44 -13.60 -4.05
N TYR A 43 11.55 -12.65 -4.99
CA TYR A 43 10.44 -12.25 -5.84
C TYR A 43 9.72 -13.43 -6.49
N GLU A 44 10.48 -14.36 -7.08
CA GLU A 44 9.91 -15.53 -7.76
C GLU A 44 9.16 -16.44 -6.78
N GLN A 45 9.65 -16.62 -5.54
CA GLN A 45 8.93 -17.38 -4.53
C GLN A 45 7.60 -16.73 -4.15
N VAL A 46 7.58 -15.40 -3.98
CA VAL A 46 6.35 -14.68 -3.65
C VAL A 46 5.37 -14.71 -4.81
N LYS A 47 5.85 -14.48 -6.03
CA LYS A 47 5.06 -14.50 -7.27
C LYS A 47 4.45 -15.86 -7.57
N HIS A 48 5.17 -16.95 -7.31
CA HIS A 48 4.64 -18.31 -7.45
C HIS A 48 3.62 -18.68 -6.36
N GLY A 49 3.50 -17.86 -5.31
CA GLY A 49 2.61 -18.10 -4.19
C GLY A 49 3.15 -19.13 -3.18
N GLY A 50 2.34 -19.46 -2.17
CA GLY A 50 2.68 -20.46 -1.15
C GLY A 50 3.59 -19.95 -0.01
N THR A 51 4.19 -18.75 -0.13
CA THR A 51 4.98 -18.14 0.95
C THR A 51 4.13 -17.42 2.01
N GLY A 52 2.86 -17.15 1.69
CA GLY A 52 1.94 -16.32 2.47
C GLY A 52 2.22 -14.81 2.40
N HIS A 53 3.35 -14.40 1.81
CA HIS A 53 3.71 -12.99 1.71
C HIS A 53 2.83 -12.26 0.72
N THR A 54 2.65 -10.97 0.98
CA THR A 54 2.11 -10.00 0.03
C THR A 54 3.18 -8.98 -0.32
N GLU A 55 3.11 -8.45 -1.54
CA GLU A 55 3.86 -7.26 -1.91
C GLU A 55 3.39 -6.07 -1.05
N ALA A 56 4.36 -5.36 -0.49
CA ALA A 56 4.12 -4.23 0.40
C ALA A 56 5.19 -3.15 0.20
N VAL A 57 4.85 -1.93 0.65
CA VAL A 57 5.78 -0.82 0.76
C VAL A 57 5.98 -0.47 2.23
N ARG A 58 7.24 -0.25 2.63
CA ARG A 58 7.60 0.34 3.92
C ARG A 58 7.97 1.79 3.69
N ILE A 59 7.23 2.68 4.35
CA ILE A 59 7.38 4.13 4.23
C ILE A 59 7.98 4.63 5.54
N THR A 60 9.13 5.30 5.44
CA THR A 60 9.75 6.03 6.54
C THR A 60 9.39 7.50 6.40
N PHE A 61 8.80 8.10 7.42
CA PHE A 61 8.26 9.46 7.39
C PHE A 61 8.62 10.25 8.65
N ASP A 62 8.61 11.58 8.53
CA ASP A 62 8.73 12.51 9.64
C ASP A 62 7.33 12.81 10.22
N PRO A 63 7.00 12.33 11.43
CA PRO A 63 5.67 12.53 12.03
C PRO A 63 5.38 14.00 12.37
N GLU A 64 6.39 14.88 12.36
CA GLU A 64 6.21 16.32 12.56
C GLU A 64 5.76 17.03 11.27
N VAL A 65 5.92 16.39 10.11
CA VAL A 65 5.56 16.94 8.79
C VAL A 65 4.33 16.25 8.20
N VAL A 66 4.21 14.93 8.34
CA VAL A 66 3.08 14.13 7.84
C VAL A 66 2.64 13.14 8.90
N SER A 67 1.33 13.09 9.17
CA SER A 67 0.77 12.16 10.15
C SER A 67 0.51 10.79 9.54
N TYR A 68 0.47 9.76 10.39
CA TYR A 68 0.08 8.42 9.97
C TYR A 68 -1.34 8.39 9.37
N ASP A 69 -2.26 9.19 9.90
CA ASP A 69 -3.64 9.31 9.38
C ASP A 69 -3.65 9.81 7.92
N GLN A 70 -2.82 10.79 7.58
CA GLN A 70 -2.66 11.26 6.20
C GLN A 70 -2.09 10.17 5.28
N LEU A 71 -1.18 9.34 5.78
CA LEU A 71 -0.64 8.21 5.01
C LEU A 71 -1.70 7.14 4.76
N VAL A 72 -2.56 6.86 5.74
CA VAL A 72 -3.70 5.94 5.59
C VAL A 72 -4.73 6.51 4.61
N ASP A 73 -5.01 7.82 4.66
CA ASP A 73 -5.92 8.47 3.71
C ASP A 73 -5.37 8.44 2.28
N LEU A 74 -4.05 8.60 2.10
CA LEU A 74 -3.41 8.42 0.79
C LEU A 74 -3.47 6.95 0.33
N TYR A 75 -3.29 6.00 1.24
CA TYR A 75 -3.40 4.57 0.95
C TYR A 75 -4.76 4.18 0.35
N TRP A 76 -5.87 4.71 0.90
CA TRP A 76 -7.22 4.46 0.37
C TRP A 76 -7.42 4.95 -1.06
N GLN A 77 -6.70 6.00 -1.46
CA GLN A 77 -6.75 6.50 -2.84
C GLN A 77 -6.02 5.59 -3.80
N GLN A 78 -4.99 4.90 -3.33
CA GLN A 78 -4.16 4.06 -4.18
C GLN A 78 -4.74 2.66 -4.33
N THR A 79 -5.52 2.16 -3.38
CA THR A 79 -5.99 0.77 -3.36
C THR A 79 -7.50 0.70 -3.56
N ASP A 80 -7.97 -0.35 -4.22
CA ASP A 80 -9.38 -0.71 -4.21
C ASP A 80 -9.69 -1.37 -2.86
N PRO A 81 -10.43 -0.70 -1.96
CA PRO A 81 -10.65 -1.19 -0.61
C PRO A 81 -11.81 -2.19 -0.53
N THR A 82 -12.48 -2.50 -1.65
CA THR A 82 -13.61 -3.44 -1.72
C THR A 82 -13.22 -4.78 -2.36
N ASP A 83 -12.01 -4.89 -2.90
CA ASP A 83 -11.49 -6.12 -3.51
C ASP A 83 -10.49 -6.85 -2.61
N ALA A 84 -10.89 -8.01 -2.09
CA ALA A 84 -10.04 -8.83 -1.21
C ALA A 84 -9.07 -9.77 -1.98
N PHE A 85 -9.28 -10.00 -3.28
CA PHE A 85 -8.62 -11.08 -4.04
C PHE A 85 -7.50 -10.59 -4.95
N GLY A 86 -7.12 -9.32 -4.80
CA GLY A 86 -6.09 -8.66 -5.60
C GLY A 86 -6.41 -7.18 -5.76
N GLN A 87 -5.65 -6.52 -6.62
CA GLN A 87 -5.77 -5.10 -6.89
C GLN A 87 -5.58 -4.86 -8.38
N PHE A 88 -6.63 -4.34 -9.02
CA PHE A 88 -6.62 -4.02 -10.46
C PHE A 88 -6.28 -5.24 -11.34
N GLN A 89 -5.19 -5.19 -12.11
CA GLN A 89 -4.70 -6.31 -12.91
C GLN A 89 -3.98 -7.39 -12.08
N ASP A 90 -3.54 -7.06 -10.87
CA ASP A 90 -2.76 -7.96 -10.02
C ASP A 90 -3.69 -8.85 -9.19
N ARG A 91 -3.63 -10.17 -9.39
CA ARG A 91 -4.55 -11.13 -8.78
C ARG A 91 -3.81 -12.20 -7.98
N GLY A 92 -4.36 -12.55 -6.83
CA GLY A 92 -3.79 -13.55 -5.92
C GLY A 92 -3.49 -13.00 -4.53
N ASP A 93 -3.29 -13.92 -3.58
CA ASP A 93 -3.08 -13.59 -2.16
C ASP A 93 -1.85 -12.71 -1.92
N ASN A 94 -0.89 -12.73 -2.84
CA ASN A 94 0.32 -11.91 -2.79
C ASN A 94 0.08 -10.43 -3.18
N TYR A 95 -1.15 -10.07 -3.54
CA TYR A 95 -1.57 -8.71 -3.93
C TYR A 95 -2.73 -8.16 -3.08
N ARG A 96 -3.11 -8.85 -2.01
CA ARG A 96 -4.24 -8.48 -1.16
C ARG A 96 -4.01 -7.12 -0.45
N PRO A 97 -5.06 -6.31 -0.26
CA PRO A 97 -4.93 -5.04 0.45
C PRO A 97 -4.86 -5.25 1.97
N VAL A 98 -3.75 -4.82 2.59
CA VAL A 98 -3.52 -4.90 4.03
C VAL A 98 -2.81 -3.66 4.54
N ILE A 99 -3.25 -3.13 5.67
CA ILE A 99 -2.52 -2.14 6.46
C ILE A 99 -1.85 -2.87 7.63
N PHE A 100 -0.52 -2.85 7.64
CA PHE A 100 0.28 -3.47 8.70
C PHE A 100 0.63 -2.42 9.77
N VAL A 101 0.06 -2.57 10.96
CA VAL A 101 0.18 -1.62 12.07
C VAL A 101 1.25 -2.04 13.05
N LYS A 102 2.15 -1.13 13.41
CA LYS A 102 3.29 -1.45 14.31
C LYS A 102 2.94 -1.36 15.80
N ASP A 103 1.91 -0.58 16.15
CA ASP A 103 1.51 -0.28 17.53
C ASP A 103 0.01 0.04 17.65
N ALA A 104 -0.45 0.25 18.88
CA ALA A 104 -1.85 0.53 19.19
C ALA A 104 -2.34 1.88 18.61
N TYR A 105 -1.44 2.86 18.45
CA TYR A 105 -1.80 4.14 17.86
C TYR A 105 -2.12 3.98 16.37
N GLN A 106 -1.26 3.29 15.62
CA GLN A 106 -1.51 2.98 14.21
C GLN A 106 -2.76 2.12 14.02
N ASP A 107 -2.98 1.11 14.89
CA ASP A 107 -4.21 0.29 14.85
C ASP A 107 -5.47 1.14 15.03
N GLN A 108 -5.48 2.03 16.04
CA GLN A 108 -6.61 2.92 16.29
C GLN A 108 -6.86 3.85 15.09
N VAL A 109 -5.81 4.47 14.56
CA VAL A 109 -5.91 5.41 13.42
C VAL A 109 -6.40 4.69 12.16
N ALA A 110 -5.82 3.53 11.82
CA ALA A 110 -6.20 2.77 10.64
C ALA A 110 -7.67 2.30 10.71
N ARG A 111 -8.11 1.79 11.87
CA ARG A 111 -9.50 1.35 12.06
C ARG A 111 -10.48 2.52 12.02
N ALA A 112 -10.12 3.66 12.62
CA ALA A 112 -10.92 4.88 12.54
C ALA A 112 -11.05 5.38 11.10
N SER A 113 -9.94 5.44 10.34
CA SER A 113 -9.95 5.85 8.94
C SER A 113 -10.78 4.91 8.07
N ARG A 114 -10.65 3.57 8.24
CA ARG A 114 -11.51 2.58 7.58
C ARG A 114 -13.00 2.81 7.86
N THR A 115 -13.33 3.15 9.10
CA THR A 115 -14.72 3.41 9.51
C THR A 115 -15.25 4.69 8.86
N ARG A 116 -14.45 5.77 8.83
CA ARG A 116 -14.79 7.01 8.12
C ARG A 116 -15.00 6.75 6.63
N LEU A 117 -14.14 5.93 6.00
CA LEU A 117 -14.27 5.57 4.59
C LEU A 117 -15.58 4.83 4.32
N ALA A 118 -15.89 3.81 5.11
CA ALA A 118 -17.14 3.04 4.99
C ALA A 118 -18.39 3.93 5.17
N GLN A 119 -18.30 4.99 5.97
CA GLN A 119 -19.40 5.93 6.22
C GLN A 119 -19.47 7.08 5.20
N SER A 120 -18.44 7.26 4.38
CA SER A 120 -18.33 8.40 3.46
C SER A 120 -19.31 8.36 2.28
N GLY A 121 -19.90 7.19 1.99
CA GLY A 121 -20.72 6.98 0.80
C GLY A 121 -19.93 6.85 -0.51
N ARG A 122 -18.59 6.89 -0.46
CA ARG A 122 -17.73 6.72 -1.65
C ARG A 122 -17.77 5.32 -2.26
N PHE A 123 -18.05 4.32 -1.42
CA PHE A 123 -18.15 2.92 -1.82
C PHE A 123 -19.51 2.37 -1.38
N THR A 124 -20.16 1.67 -2.28
CA THR A 124 -21.41 0.94 -2.00
C THR A 124 -21.13 -0.43 -1.41
N GLU A 125 -19.97 -1.00 -1.70
CA GLU A 125 -19.51 -2.28 -1.19
C GLU A 125 -18.77 -2.13 0.16
N PRO A 126 -18.76 -3.17 1.00
CA PRO A 126 -18.03 -3.15 2.26
C PRO A 126 -16.53 -2.95 2.06
N ILE A 127 -15.90 -2.19 2.96
CA ILE A 127 -14.45 -2.06 2.99
C ILE A 127 -13.83 -3.35 3.56
N VAL A 128 -13.15 -4.13 2.73
CA VAL A 128 -12.59 -5.45 3.05
C VAL A 128 -11.11 -5.43 3.39
N THR A 129 -10.41 -4.31 3.21
CA THR A 129 -9.00 -4.15 3.57
C THR A 129 -8.74 -4.57 5.02
N GLN A 130 -7.74 -5.44 5.16
CA GLN A 130 -7.36 -6.01 6.45
C GLN A 130 -6.43 -5.07 7.20
N ILE A 131 -6.53 -5.08 8.54
CA ILE A 131 -5.66 -4.32 9.43
C ILE A 131 -5.04 -5.33 10.38
N GLU A 132 -3.74 -5.56 10.21
CA GLU A 132 -3.00 -6.64 10.85
C GLU A 132 -1.75 -6.11 11.58
N PRO A 133 -1.30 -6.76 12.67
CA PRO A 133 -0.02 -6.42 13.29
C PRO A 133 1.14 -6.62 12.30
N ALA A 134 2.06 -5.64 12.26
CA ALA A 134 3.23 -5.69 11.41
C ALA A 134 4.06 -6.97 11.65
N GLN A 135 4.37 -7.66 10.57
CA GLN A 135 5.23 -8.85 10.54
C GLN A 135 6.64 -8.47 10.06
N PRO A 136 7.63 -9.39 10.09
CA PRO A 136 8.92 -9.14 9.47
C PRO A 136 8.78 -8.64 8.02
N PHE A 137 9.51 -7.57 7.70
CA PHE A 137 9.53 -6.98 6.37
C PHE A 137 10.83 -7.33 5.68
N TYR A 138 10.72 -8.06 4.57
CA TYR A 138 11.84 -8.48 3.74
C TYR A 138 11.98 -7.51 2.57
N LEU A 139 13.15 -6.88 2.43
CA LEU A 139 13.40 -5.95 1.35
C LEU A 139 13.42 -6.70 0.01
N ALA A 140 12.68 -6.21 -0.98
CA ALA A 140 12.75 -6.74 -2.34
C ALA A 140 14.07 -6.36 -3.00
N GLU A 141 14.43 -7.11 -4.03
CA GLU A 141 15.65 -6.97 -4.80
C GLU A 141 15.82 -5.54 -5.35
N ASP A 142 17.07 -5.08 -5.48
CA ASP A 142 17.39 -3.69 -5.83
C ASP A 142 16.73 -3.18 -7.12
N TYR A 143 16.45 -4.08 -8.08
CA TYR A 143 15.79 -3.69 -9.32
C TYR A 143 14.30 -3.32 -9.12
N HIS A 144 13.65 -3.79 -8.05
CA HIS A 144 12.30 -3.37 -7.66
C HIS A 144 12.27 -2.01 -6.97
N GLN A 145 13.37 -1.61 -6.33
CA GLN A 145 13.45 -0.34 -5.61
C GLN A 145 13.44 0.85 -6.59
N ALA A 146 12.64 1.88 -6.28
CA ALA A 146 12.47 3.07 -7.12
C ALA A 146 12.14 2.74 -8.59
N PHE A 147 11.36 1.67 -8.83
CA PHE A 147 11.07 1.17 -10.18
C PHE A 147 10.49 2.23 -11.11
N TYR A 148 9.62 3.09 -10.61
CA TYR A 148 9.02 4.19 -11.39
C TYR A 148 10.06 5.18 -11.96
N LYS A 149 11.21 5.34 -11.29
CA LYS A 149 12.35 6.15 -11.77
C LYS A 149 13.20 5.39 -12.79
N LYS A 150 13.42 4.08 -12.55
CA LYS A 150 14.28 3.23 -13.38
C LYS A 150 13.63 2.82 -14.69
N ASN A 151 12.33 2.50 -14.68
CA ASN A 151 11.56 1.99 -15.80
C ASN A 151 10.21 2.74 -15.95
N PRO A 152 10.23 4.05 -16.28
CA PRO A 152 9.02 4.88 -16.30
C PRO A 152 7.99 4.47 -17.36
N ALA A 153 8.42 3.84 -18.47
CA ALA A 153 7.51 3.35 -19.50
C ALA A 153 6.71 2.15 -19.00
N ARG A 154 7.38 1.14 -18.44
CA ARG A 154 6.73 -0.03 -17.86
C ARG A 154 5.84 0.34 -16.67
N TRP A 155 6.32 1.22 -15.80
CA TRP A 155 5.51 1.74 -14.69
C TRP A 155 4.20 2.38 -15.17
N ARG A 156 4.21 3.15 -16.27
CA ARG A 156 3.00 3.74 -16.85
C ARG A 156 2.00 2.71 -17.37
N GLU A 157 2.47 1.56 -17.86
CA GLU A 157 1.61 0.46 -18.30
C GLU A 157 0.88 -0.18 -17.11
N GLU A 158 1.60 -0.43 -16.01
CA GLU A 158 1.04 -1.07 -14.80
C GLU A 158 0.11 -0.14 -14.01
N GLU A 159 0.34 1.17 -14.07
CA GLU A 159 -0.39 2.16 -13.26
C GLU A 159 -1.78 2.51 -13.83
N GLY A 160 -2.09 2.14 -15.09
CA GLY A 160 -3.29 2.60 -15.81
C GLY A 160 -4.61 2.36 -15.06
N ALA A 161 -4.84 1.11 -14.62
CA ALA A 161 -6.07 0.75 -13.92
C ALA A 161 -6.20 1.44 -12.55
N ARG A 162 -5.07 1.71 -11.88
CA ARG A 162 -5.06 2.47 -10.62
C ARG A 162 -5.45 3.93 -10.84
N GLN A 163 -5.00 4.53 -11.93
CA GLN A 163 -5.39 5.91 -12.29
C GLN A 163 -6.87 6.00 -12.65
N GLU A 164 -7.41 5.00 -13.35
CA GLU A 164 -8.85 4.92 -13.63
C GLU A 164 -9.68 4.85 -12.33
N PHE A 165 -9.25 4.02 -11.38
CA PHE A 165 -9.87 3.94 -10.05
C PHE A 165 -9.83 5.27 -9.31
N ILE A 166 -8.67 5.94 -9.27
CA ILE A 166 -8.52 7.27 -8.66
C ILE A 166 -9.51 8.26 -9.28
N SER A 167 -9.61 8.28 -10.61
CA SER A 167 -10.53 9.15 -11.33
C SER A 167 -11.99 8.91 -10.95
N GLN A 168 -12.41 7.65 -10.85
CA GLN A 168 -13.81 7.29 -10.59
C GLN A 168 -14.23 7.54 -9.14
N HIS A 169 -13.36 7.27 -8.17
CA HIS A 169 -13.72 7.29 -6.74
C HIS A 169 -13.26 8.53 -5.98
N TRP A 170 -12.26 9.24 -6.49
CA TRP A 170 -11.57 10.30 -5.74
C TRP A 170 -11.61 11.66 -6.42
N ASN A 171 -11.63 11.71 -7.76
CA ASN A 171 -11.65 12.97 -8.50
C ASN A 171 -13.06 13.55 -8.71
N ASN A 172 -14.12 12.85 -8.31
CA ASN A 172 -15.51 13.32 -8.38
C ASN A 172 -15.92 14.31 -7.27
N SER A 173 -14.96 14.97 -6.62
CA SER A 173 -15.25 16.20 -5.87
C SER A 173 -15.22 17.39 -6.84
N GLU A 174 -16.19 17.45 -7.75
CA GLU A 174 -16.66 18.72 -8.30
C GLU A 174 -17.76 19.24 -7.36
N GLU A 175 -17.38 20.17 -6.49
CA GLU A 175 -18.12 21.41 -6.23
C GLU A 175 -17.16 22.50 -5.79
#